data_AF-Q9MSP6-F1
#
_entry.id   AF-Q9MSP6-F1
#
_cell.length_a   1.000
_cell.length_b   1.000
_cell.length_c   1.000
_cell.angle_alpha   90.00
_cell.angle_beta   90.00
_cell.angle_gamma   90.00
#
_symmetry.space_group_name_H-M   'P 1'
#
loop_
_entity.id
_entity.type
_entity.pdbx_description
1 polymer ?
#
loop_
_entity_poly.entity_id
_entity_poly.type
_entity_poly.pdbx_seq_one_letter_code
_entity_poly.pdbx_strand_id
1 'polypeptide(L)'
;VGIMVLIYSDNYMSHDRGYLRFFAYMSFFNTAMLGLVTSPNLIQIHIFWELVGMCSYLLIGFWFTRPIAANACQKAFVTNRVGDFGLLLGILGFYLITGSFEFQDLFKIFNDSIINNNEINSSFATLCAFLLFLGAVAKSAQFPLHVWLPDAMEGPTPISALIHAATMVAAGIFLVARLLPLFIAIPYIMNIISLIGVITVLLGATLALAQRDIKRSLAYSTMSQLGYMMLALGIGSYRAALFHLITHAYSKALLFLGSGSIIHSMEPIVGYSPAKSQNMVLMGGLTKYMPITKTTFFLGTLSLCGIPPLACFWSKDEILNDSWLYSPIFAIIAFYTA
;
A
#
# COMPACT_ATOMS: atom_id res chain seq x y z
N VAL A 1 10.58 1.77 -9.95
CA VAL A 1 9.18 1.67 -10.43
C VAL A 1 8.72 2.93 -11.14
N GLY A 2 8.81 4.13 -10.54
CA GLY A 2 8.30 5.38 -11.14
C GLY A 2 8.72 5.63 -12.59
N ILE A 3 10.02 5.51 -12.91
CA ILE A 3 10.54 5.67 -14.29
C ILE A 3 9.89 4.67 -15.26
N MET A 4 9.77 3.40 -14.88
CA MET A 4 9.16 2.37 -15.74
C MET A 4 7.68 2.66 -16.00
N VAL A 5 6.96 3.19 -15.01
CA VAL A 5 5.56 3.60 -15.19
C VAL A 5 5.46 4.81 -16.12
N LEU A 6 6.40 5.77 -16.05
CA LEU A 6 6.45 6.91 -16.98
C LEU A 6 6.65 6.45 -18.43
N ILE A 7 7.60 5.53 -18.66
CA ILE A 7 7.83 4.94 -19.99
C ILE A 7 6.58 4.20 -20.48
N TYR A 8 5.94 3.40 -19.62
CA TYR A 8 4.72 2.70 -19.97
C TYR A 8 3.56 3.66 -20.29
N SER A 9 3.45 4.77 -19.55
CA SER A 9 2.36 5.73 -19.72
C SER A 9 2.40 6.50 -21.03
N ASP A 10 3.57 6.62 -21.66
CA ASP A 10 3.71 7.29 -22.95
C ASP A 10 2.80 6.63 -24.02
N ASN A 11 2.94 5.31 -24.18
CA ASN A 11 2.10 4.56 -25.11
C ASN A 11 0.65 4.49 -24.63
N TYR A 12 0.41 4.23 -23.34
CA TYR A 12 -0.94 4.04 -22.80
C TYR A 12 -1.82 5.30 -22.93
N MET A 13 -1.23 6.49 -22.80
CA MET A 13 -1.96 7.77 -22.83
C MET A 13 -1.87 8.48 -24.19
N SER A 14 -1.17 7.93 -25.17
CA SER A 14 -0.89 8.57 -26.47
C SER A 14 -2.15 9.07 -27.21
N HIS A 15 -3.28 8.39 -27.02
CA HIS A 15 -4.56 8.74 -27.64
C HIS A 15 -5.49 9.59 -26.75
N ASP A 16 -5.10 9.89 -25.51
CA ASP A 16 -5.90 10.69 -24.58
C ASP A 16 -5.56 12.18 -24.70
N ARG A 17 -6.59 13.03 -24.73
CA ARG A 17 -6.44 14.49 -24.75
C ARG A 17 -5.74 15.03 -23.50
N GLY A 18 -5.81 14.29 -22.39
CA GLY A 18 -5.22 14.67 -21.11
C GLY A 18 -3.74 14.34 -20.93
N TYR A 19 -3.01 13.97 -21.98
CA TYR A 19 -1.62 13.49 -21.93
C TYR A 19 -0.69 14.37 -21.08
N LEU A 20 -0.58 15.67 -21.36
CA LEU A 20 0.33 16.58 -20.61
C LEU A 20 -0.05 16.69 -19.13
N ARG A 21 -1.36 16.76 -18.84
CA ARG A 21 -1.87 16.82 -17.47
C ARG A 21 -1.54 15.55 -16.69
N PHE A 22 -1.61 14.39 -17.35
CA PHE A 22 -1.26 13.11 -16.74
C PHE A 22 0.20 13.08 -16.29
N PHE A 23 1.13 13.47 -17.18
CA PHE A 23 2.57 13.50 -16.85
C PHE A 23 2.89 14.53 -15.76
N ALA A 24 2.23 15.69 -15.74
CA ALA A 24 2.37 16.68 -14.67
C ALA A 24 1.93 16.12 -13.31
N TYR A 25 0.79 15.42 -13.24
CA TYR A 25 0.33 14.80 -11.99
C TYR A 25 1.23 13.64 -11.55
N MET A 26 1.72 12.83 -12.49
CA MET A 26 2.64 11.73 -12.21
C MET A 26 4.01 12.20 -11.70
N SER A 27 4.57 13.27 -12.29
CA SER A 27 5.83 13.84 -11.81
C SER A 27 5.68 14.45 -10.42
N PHE A 28 4.60 15.21 -10.19
CA PHE A 28 4.28 15.78 -8.89
C PHE A 28 4.04 14.70 -7.81
N PHE A 29 3.41 13.60 -8.19
CA PHE A 29 3.25 12.46 -7.30
C PHE A 29 4.62 11.85 -6.93
N ASN A 30 5.51 11.65 -7.90
CA ASN A 30 6.84 11.08 -7.66
C ASN A 30 7.70 11.99 -6.78
N THR A 31 7.66 13.32 -6.98
CA THR A 31 8.40 14.26 -6.14
C THR A 31 7.86 14.28 -4.71
N ALA A 32 6.54 14.25 -4.52
CA ALA A 32 5.93 14.16 -3.19
C ALA A 32 6.34 12.87 -2.47
N MET A 33 6.33 11.72 -3.16
CA MET A 33 6.75 10.45 -2.56
C MET A 33 8.25 10.43 -2.22
N LEU A 34 9.11 10.99 -3.08
CA LEU A 34 10.55 11.11 -2.78
C LEU A 34 10.79 11.98 -1.53
N GLY A 35 10.06 13.10 -1.40
CA GLY A 35 10.10 13.95 -0.22
C GLY A 35 9.63 13.25 1.06
N LEU A 36 8.63 12.37 0.97
CA LEU A 36 8.15 11.56 2.09
C LEU A 36 9.23 10.57 2.58
N VAL A 37 9.94 9.92 1.65
CA VAL A 37 10.97 8.94 2.03
C VAL A 37 12.20 9.62 2.64
N THR A 38 12.59 10.79 2.15
CA THR A 38 13.78 11.51 2.63
C THR A 38 13.55 12.37 3.87
N SER A 39 12.33 12.44 4.40
CA SER A 39 12.00 13.29 5.54
C SER A 39 12.73 12.86 6.84
N PRO A 40 13.44 13.75 7.54
CA PRO A 40 14.04 13.49 8.85
C PRO A 40 13.04 13.62 10.01
N ASN A 41 11.89 14.29 9.80
CA ASN A 41 10.98 14.69 10.88
C ASN A 41 9.53 14.27 10.64
N LEU A 42 8.77 14.14 11.72
CA LEU A 42 7.34 13.85 11.68
C LEU A 42 6.53 14.91 10.92
N ILE A 43 6.83 16.20 11.10
CA ILE A 43 6.15 17.29 10.36
C ILE A 43 6.42 17.17 8.87
N GLN A 44 7.68 16.91 8.48
CA GLN A 44 8.03 16.79 7.06
C GLN A 44 7.38 15.56 6.44
N ILE A 45 7.28 14.43 7.17
CA ILE A 45 6.45 13.31 6.75
C ILE A 45 5.03 13.80 6.51
N HIS A 46 4.40 14.48 7.46
CA HIS A 46 3.01 14.90 7.36
C HIS A 46 2.74 15.80 6.15
N ILE A 47 3.62 16.76 5.85
CA ILE A 47 3.51 17.62 4.66
C ILE A 47 3.48 16.76 3.38
N PHE A 48 4.45 15.87 3.22
CA PHE A 48 4.49 15.01 2.03
C PHE A 48 3.42 13.92 2.04
N TRP A 49 2.93 13.51 3.21
CA TRP A 49 1.84 12.57 3.39
C TRP A 49 0.53 13.09 2.81
N GLU A 50 0.22 14.35 3.11
CA GLU A 50 -0.93 15.05 2.56
C GLU A 50 -0.76 15.32 1.07
N LEU A 51 0.44 15.71 0.62
CA LEU A 51 0.72 15.92 -0.80
C LEU A 51 0.54 14.64 -1.62
N VAL A 52 1.04 13.49 -1.14
CA VAL A 52 0.79 12.19 -1.78
C VAL A 52 -0.72 11.87 -1.82
N GLY A 53 -1.46 12.22 -0.76
CA GLY A 53 -2.92 12.12 -0.72
C GLY A 53 -3.61 12.99 -1.78
N MET A 54 -3.22 14.25 -1.89
CA MET A 54 -3.74 15.18 -2.91
C MET A 54 -3.45 14.67 -4.32
N CYS A 55 -2.21 14.23 -4.59
CA CYS A 55 -1.84 13.70 -5.89
C CYS A 55 -2.66 12.45 -6.26
N SER A 56 -2.87 11.55 -5.30
CA SER A 56 -3.70 10.36 -5.52
C SER A 56 -5.15 10.71 -5.88
N TYR A 57 -5.72 11.75 -5.25
CA TYR A 57 -7.06 12.22 -5.54
C TYR A 57 -7.18 12.72 -6.99
N LEU A 58 -6.20 13.52 -7.44
CA LEU A 58 -6.14 14.03 -8.81
C LEU A 58 -5.95 12.91 -9.84
N LEU A 59 -5.14 11.90 -9.52
CA LEU A 59 -4.83 10.78 -10.40
C LEU A 59 -6.00 9.78 -10.50
N ILE A 60 -6.66 9.42 -9.39
CA ILE A 60 -7.86 8.56 -9.41
C ILE A 60 -8.99 9.26 -10.17
N GLY A 61 -9.18 10.56 -9.92
CA GLY A 61 -10.18 11.39 -10.58
C GLY A 61 -9.79 11.90 -11.97
N PHE A 62 -8.76 11.33 -12.61
CA PHE A 62 -8.21 11.87 -13.87
C PHE A 62 -9.27 11.95 -14.99
N TRP A 63 -10.11 10.92 -15.12
CA TRP A 63 -11.28 10.91 -16.00
C TRP A 63 -12.53 11.41 -15.29
N PHE A 64 -12.47 12.67 -14.82
CA PHE A 64 -13.53 13.37 -14.07
C PHE A 64 -14.90 13.42 -14.76
N THR A 65 -14.98 13.18 -16.06
CA THR A 65 -16.24 13.11 -16.81
C THR A 65 -17.09 11.88 -16.46
N ARG A 66 -16.47 10.84 -15.87
CA ARG A 66 -17.19 9.64 -15.40
C ARG A 66 -17.62 9.85 -13.94
N PRO A 67 -18.93 9.79 -13.62
CA PRO A 67 -19.40 9.99 -12.25
C PRO A 67 -18.86 8.93 -11.27
N ILE A 68 -18.62 7.72 -11.76
CA ILE A 68 -18.05 6.62 -10.96
C ILE A 68 -16.61 6.97 -10.53
N ALA A 69 -15.80 7.52 -11.43
CA ALA A 69 -14.43 7.95 -11.12
C ALA A 69 -14.40 9.15 -10.16
N ALA A 70 -15.34 10.08 -10.31
CA ALA A 70 -15.49 11.21 -9.39
C ALA A 70 -15.86 10.77 -7.97
N ASN A 71 -16.79 9.82 -7.84
CA ASN A 71 -17.14 9.26 -6.53
C ASN A 71 -15.99 8.45 -5.92
N ALA A 72 -15.24 7.71 -6.75
CA ALA A 72 -14.08 6.94 -6.31
C ALA A 72 -12.96 7.83 -5.75
N CYS A 73 -12.63 8.94 -6.42
CA CYS A 73 -11.59 9.84 -5.92
C CYS A 73 -12.00 10.52 -4.62
N GLN A 74 -13.26 10.97 -4.49
CA GLN A 74 -13.79 11.54 -3.25
C GLN A 74 -13.73 10.53 -2.10
N LYS A 75 -14.17 9.29 -2.33
CA LYS A 75 -14.10 8.21 -1.33
C LYS A 75 -12.66 7.96 -0.88
N ALA A 76 -11.71 7.90 -1.82
CA ALA A 76 -10.29 7.74 -1.50
C ALA A 76 -9.72 8.90 -0.71
N PHE A 77 -10.11 10.14 -1.01
CA PHE A 77 -9.63 11.30 -0.27
C PHE A 77 -10.19 11.35 1.16
N VAL A 78 -11.50 11.15 1.33
CA VAL A 78 -12.16 11.20 2.63
C VAL A 78 -11.66 10.10 3.56
N THR A 79 -11.57 8.86 3.07
CA THR A 79 -11.07 7.72 3.88
C THR A 79 -9.62 7.92 4.32
N ASN A 80 -8.75 8.43 3.44
CA ASN A 80 -7.38 8.76 3.79
C ASN A 80 -7.31 9.92 4.79
N ARG A 81 -8.16 10.95 4.64
CA ARG A 81 -8.19 12.10 5.54
C ARG A 81 -8.56 11.76 6.98
N VAL A 82 -9.39 10.72 7.19
CA VAL A 82 -9.66 10.20 8.54
C VAL A 82 -8.38 9.67 9.19
N GLY A 83 -7.55 8.94 8.44
CA GLY A 83 -6.24 8.50 8.93
C GLY A 83 -5.25 9.65 9.11
N ASP A 84 -5.23 10.61 8.19
CA ASP A 84 -4.35 11.78 8.24
C ASP A 84 -4.65 12.64 9.49
N PHE A 85 -5.92 12.74 9.89
CA PHE A 85 -6.32 13.38 11.14
C PHE A 85 -5.78 12.64 12.37
N GLY A 86 -5.85 11.31 12.38
CA GLY A 86 -5.22 10.48 13.41
C GLY A 86 -3.71 10.70 13.48
N LEU A 87 -3.04 10.70 12.32
CA LEU A 87 -1.61 10.97 12.23
C LEU A 87 -1.25 12.33 12.83
N LEU A 88 -1.97 13.38 12.47
CA LEU A 88 -1.74 14.74 12.99
C LEU A 88 -1.89 14.79 14.52
N LEU A 89 -2.96 14.20 15.06
CA LEU A 89 -3.16 14.13 16.52
C LEU A 89 -2.05 13.33 17.21
N GLY A 90 -1.59 12.23 16.60
CA GLY A 90 -0.46 11.46 17.09
C GLY A 90 0.83 12.28 17.14
N ILE A 91 1.12 13.04 16.08
CA ILE A 91 2.31 13.92 16.02
C ILE A 91 2.25 14.99 17.11
N LEU A 92 1.10 15.65 17.28
CA LEU A 92 0.91 16.64 18.34
C LEU A 92 1.03 16.01 19.74
N GLY A 93 0.47 14.82 19.93
CA GLY A 93 0.58 14.07 21.19
C GLY A 93 2.03 13.74 21.56
N PHE A 94 2.82 13.24 20.62
CA PHE A 94 4.25 12.97 20.87
C PHE A 94 5.08 14.23 21.06
N TYR A 95 4.72 15.34 20.42
CA TYR A 95 5.35 16.62 20.69
C TYR A 95 5.08 17.11 22.11
N LEU A 96 3.87 16.93 22.64
CA LEU A 96 3.56 17.27 24.03
C LEU A 96 4.39 16.46 25.03
N ILE A 97 4.74 15.22 24.67
CA ILE A 97 5.54 14.32 25.52
C ILE A 97 7.04 14.63 25.41
N THR A 98 7.56 14.78 24.19
CA THR A 98 9.01 14.80 23.92
C THR A 98 9.57 16.18 23.60
N GLY A 99 8.73 17.12 23.16
CA GLY A 99 9.14 18.47 22.73
C GLY A 99 9.93 18.53 21.42
N SER A 100 10.12 17.40 20.71
CA SER A 100 10.85 17.33 19.44
C SER A 100 10.04 16.63 18.35
N PHE A 101 10.32 16.99 17.09
CA PHE A 101 9.76 16.35 15.90
C PHE A 101 10.78 15.50 15.14
N GLU A 102 12.05 15.56 15.51
CA GLU A 102 13.15 14.78 14.94
C GLU A 102 13.08 13.33 15.44
N PHE A 103 13.23 12.34 14.54
CA PHE A 103 13.09 10.93 14.95
C PHE A 103 14.09 10.52 16.04
N GLN A 104 15.35 10.97 15.92
CA GLN A 104 16.41 10.57 16.85
C GLN A 104 16.14 11.06 18.27
N ASP A 105 15.81 12.35 18.41
CA ASP A 105 15.50 12.96 19.70
C ASP A 105 14.22 12.37 20.30
N LEU A 106 13.19 12.18 19.45
CA LEU A 106 11.92 11.60 19.89
C LEU A 106 12.12 10.20 20.48
N PHE A 107 12.87 9.32 19.82
CA PHE A 107 13.11 7.96 20.34
C PHE A 107 13.94 7.96 21.62
N LYS A 108 14.95 8.84 21.70
CA LYS A 108 15.81 8.93 22.88
C LYS A 108 15.02 9.43 24.10
N ILE A 109 14.34 10.57 23.96
CA ILE A 109 13.57 11.19 25.05
C ILE A 109 12.42 10.28 25.48
N PHE A 110 11.72 9.64 24.53
CA PHE A 110 10.62 8.73 24.83
C PHE A 110 11.08 7.50 25.62
N ASN A 111 12.19 6.88 25.23
CA ASN A 111 12.73 5.73 25.96
C ASN A 111 13.24 6.14 27.34
N ASP A 112 13.94 7.26 27.47
CA ASP A 112 14.46 7.74 28.76
C ASP A 112 13.30 8.06 29.74
N SER A 113 12.24 8.73 29.25
CA SER A 113 11.09 9.11 30.06
C SER A 113 10.21 7.93 30.48
N ILE A 114 10.05 6.91 29.63
CA ILE A 114 9.35 5.67 29.98
C ILE A 114 10.15 4.80 30.94
N ILE A 115 11.45 4.60 30.66
CA ILE A 115 12.25 3.61 31.40
C ILE A 115 12.69 4.16 32.76
N ASN A 116 13.05 5.45 32.85
CA ASN A 116 13.71 5.97 34.05
C ASN A 116 12.79 6.73 35.00
N ASN A 117 11.80 7.47 34.48
CA ASN A 117 11.06 8.44 35.30
C ASN A 117 9.61 8.06 35.61
N ASN A 118 8.99 7.14 34.86
CA ASN A 118 7.54 6.83 34.95
C ASN A 118 6.64 8.08 34.94
N GLU A 119 7.13 9.21 34.43
CA GLU A 119 6.42 10.49 34.43
C GLU A 119 5.28 10.53 33.39
N ILE A 120 5.36 9.66 32.38
CA ILE A 120 4.36 9.56 31.31
C ILE A 120 3.32 8.51 31.68
N ASN A 121 2.05 8.91 31.63
CA ASN A 121 0.95 7.96 31.71
C ASN A 121 0.99 7.00 30.50
N SER A 122 1.27 5.71 30.74
CA SER A 122 1.42 4.71 29.67
C SER A 122 0.19 4.62 28.77
N SER A 123 -1.01 4.82 29.33
CA SER A 123 -2.25 4.85 28.57
C SER A 123 -2.29 6.00 27.55
N PHE A 124 -1.81 7.18 27.92
CA PHE A 124 -1.73 8.32 27.01
C PHE A 124 -0.73 8.07 25.88
N ALA A 125 0.45 7.52 26.20
CA ALA A 125 1.45 7.14 25.20
C ALA A 125 0.91 6.08 24.22
N THR A 126 0.17 5.07 24.72
CA THR A 126 -0.48 4.07 23.86
C THR A 126 -1.52 4.70 22.94
N LEU A 127 -2.31 5.67 23.43
CA LEU A 127 -3.28 6.39 22.61
C LEU A 127 -2.59 7.20 21.51
N CYS A 128 -1.52 7.95 21.83
CA CYS A 128 -0.76 8.70 20.83
C CYS A 128 -0.13 7.79 19.77
N ALA A 129 0.43 6.65 20.18
CA ALA A 129 0.99 5.66 19.27
C ALA A 129 -0.09 5.03 18.37
N PHE A 130 -1.27 4.74 18.91
CA PHE A 130 -2.41 4.25 18.14
C PHE A 130 -2.87 5.30 17.11
N LEU A 131 -2.92 6.58 17.49
CA LEU A 131 -3.28 7.68 16.60
C LEU A 131 -2.27 7.85 15.45
N LEU A 132 -0.96 7.78 15.72
CA LEU A 132 0.07 7.74 14.66
C LEU A 132 -0.17 6.55 13.72
N PHE A 133 -0.47 5.39 14.29
CA PHE A 133 -0.71 4.18 13.54
C PHE A 133 -1.96 4.26 12.64
N LEU A 134 -3.04 4.95 13.05
CA LEU A 134 -4.22 5.17 12.21
C LEU A 134 -3.90 5.83 10.86
N GLY A 135 -2.88 6.69 10.80
CA GLY A 135 -2.38 7.23 9.54
C GLY A 135 -1.92 6.12 8.59
N ALA A 136 -1.08 5.22 9.10
CA ALA A 136 -0.59 4.08 8.32
C ALA A 136 -1.74 3.15 7.89
N VAL A 137 -2.71 2.88 8.77
CA VAL A 137 -3.91 2.05 8.46
C VAL A 137 -4.64 2.57 7.22
N ALA A 138 -4.88 3.88 7.14
CA ALA A 138 -5.62 4.46 6.02
C ALA A 138 -4.88 4.34 4.69
N LYS A 139 -3.61 4.80 4.63
CA LYS A 139 -2.83 4.82 3.39
C LYS A 139 -2.47 3.42 2.89
N SER A 140 -2.23 2.47 3.79
CA SER A 140 -1.94 1.07 3.41
C SER A 140 -3.19 0.20 3.29
N ALA A 141 -4.39 0.82 3.28
CA ALA A 141 -5.68 0.16 3.11
C ALA A 141 -5.88 -1.05 4.05
N GLN A 142 -5.51 -0.87 5.31
CA GLN A 142 -5.71 -1.87 6.34
C GLN A 142 -7.15 -1.79 6.88
N PHE A 143 -7.56 -2.81 7.61
CA PHE A 143 -8.83 -2.83 8.31
C PHE A 143 -8.78 -1.78 9.42
N PRO A 144 -9.77 -0.89 9.55
CA PRO A 144 -11.04 -0.84 8.81
C PRO A 144 -11.04 0.01 7.53
N LEU A 145 -10.06 0.89 7.32
CA LEU A 145 -10.03 1.93 6.27
C LEU A 145 -9.59 1.44 4.87
N HIS A 146 -10.04 0.26 4.44
CA HIS A 146 -9.61 -0.40 3.20
C HIS A 146 -10.51 -0.12 1.98
N VAL A 147 -11.72 0.42 2.20
CA VAL A 147 -12.83 0.48 1.22
C VAL A 147 -12.49 1.28 -0.05
N TRP A 148 -11.52 2.19 0.01
CA TRP A 148 -11.15 3.02 -1.13
C TRP A 148 -10.28 2.29 -2.17
N LEU A 149 -9.54 1.26 -1.76
CA LEU A 149 -8.52 0.61 -2.59
C LEU A 149 -9.09 -0.05 -3.86
N PRO A 150 -10.23 -0.76 -3.83
CA PRO A 150 -10.82 -1.36 -5.02
C PRO A 150 -11.40 -0.30 -5.97
N ASP A 151 -11.97 0.78 -5.44
CA ASP A 151 -12.55 1.86 -6.24
C ASP A 151 -11.48 2.74 -6.89
N ALA A 152 -10.28 2.82 -6.31
CA ALA A 152 -9.13 3.48 -6.92
C ALA A 152 -8.75 2.87 -8.29
N MET A 153 -9.22 1.64 -8.58
CA MET A 153 -9.03 0.99 -9.89
C MET A 153 -9.81 1.66 -11.02
N GLU A 154 -10.72 2.59 -10.75
CA GLU A 154 -11.37 3.39 -11.80
C GLU A 154 -10.39 4.35 -12.51
N GLY A 155 -9.25 4.64 -11.87
CA GLY A 155 -8.18 5.42 -12.47
C GLY A 155 -7.49 4.70 -13.65
N PRO A 156 -6.68 5.45 -14.42
CA PRO A 156 -5.81 4.87 -15.46
C PRO A 156 -4.89 3.77 -14.92
N THR A 157 -4.68 2.71 -15.71
CA THR A 157 -3.87 1.55 -15.27
C THR A 157 -2.43 1.87 -14.85
N PRO A 158 -1.69 2.84 -15.47
CA PRO A 158 -0.35 3.16 -15.00
C PRO A 158 -0.35 3.75 -13.58
N ILE A 159 -1.41 4.48 -13.22
CA ILE A 159 -1.58 5.03 -11.87
C ILE A 159 -1.80 3.90 -10.87
N SER A 160 -2.61 2.89 -11.22
CA SER A 160 -2.80 1.71 -10.37
C SER A 160 -1.47 1.01 -10.09
N ALA A 161 -0.61 0.87 -11.10
CA ALA A 161 0.74 0.33 -10.89
C ALA A 161 1.57 1.18 -9.93
N LEU A 162 1.51 2.51 -10.05
CA LEU A 162 2.31 3.41 -9.22
C LEU A 162 1.82 3.45 -7.76
N ILE A 163 0.53 3.71 -7.55
CA ILE A 163 -0.12 3.86 -6.24
C ILE A 163 -0.01 2.57 -5.42
N HIS A 164 -0.31 1.43 -6.03
CA HIS A 164 -0.49 0.17 -5.31
C HIS A 164 0.79 -0.66 -5.19
N ALA A 165 1.77 -0.45 -6.07
CA ALA A 165 3.03 -1.19 -5.98
C ALA A 165 4.09 -0.45 -5.15
N ALA A 166 4.25 0.86 -5.33
CA ALA A 166 5.48 1.52 -4.89
C ALA A 166 5.29 2.69 -3.92
N THR A 167 4.11 3.33 -3.86
CA THR A 167 4.05 4.66 -3.26
C THR A 167 3.06 4.82 -2.13
N MET A 168 1.79 5.11 -2.42
CA MET A 168 0.80 5.49 -1.41
C MET A 168 0.66 4.42 -0.33
N VAL A 169 0.58 3.19 -0.78
CA VAL A 169 0.32 2.06 0.08
C VAL A 169 1.60 1.62 0.82
N ALA A 170 2.76 1.75 0.16
CA ALA A 170 4.06 1.55 0.78
C ALA A 170 4.39 2.61 1.84
N ALA A 171 3.87 3.85 1.71
CA ALA A 171 4.08 4.92 2.68
C ALA A 171 3.56 4.55 4.08
N GLY A 172 2.43 3.83 4.15
CA GLY A 172 1.90 3.30 5.42
C GLY A 172 2.90 2.39 6.13
N ILE A 173 3.40 1.39 5.41
CA ILE A 173 4.38 0.41 5.94
C ILE A 173 5.70 1.11 6.29
N PHE A 174 6.14 2.02 5.44
CA PHE A 174 7.36 2.80 5.65
C PHE A 174 7.30 3.65 6.93
N LEU A 175 6.17 4.31 7.19
CA LEU A 175 5.96 5.06 8.43
C LEU A 175 6.07 4.15 9.66
N VAL A 176 5.41 2.99 9.63
CA VAL A 176 5.45 2.03 10.74
C VAL A 176 6.86 1.49 10.95
N ALA A 177 7.57 1.15 9.87
CA ALA A 177 8.95 0.67 9.94
C ALA A 177 9.90 1.74 10.51
N ARG A 178 9.71 3.02 10.15
CA ARG A 178 10.53 4.12 10.67
C ARG A 178 10.24 4.42 12.14
N LEU A 179 8.99 4.26 12.57
CA LEU A 179 8.55 4.43 13.97
C LEU A 179 8.68 3.17 14.82
N LEU A 180 9.24 2.09 14.27
CA LEU A 180 9.34 0.81 14.96
C LEU A 180 10.10 0.88 16.30
N PRO A 181 11.18 1.68 16.47
CA PRO A 181 11.81 1.86 17.78
C PRO A 181 10.86 2.38 18.87
N LEU A 182 9.90 3.22 18.49
CA LEU A 182 8.85 3.73 19.39
C LEU A 182 7.82 2.64 19.69
N PHE A 183 7.37 1.89 18.67
CA PHE A 183 6.35 0.86 18.87
C PHE A 183 6.85 -0.34 19.69
N ILE A 184 8.13 -0.74 19.60
CA ILE A 184 8.68 -1.81 20.44
C ILE A 184 8.55 -1.47 21.92
N ALA A 185 8.75 -0.21 22.30
CA ALA A 185 8.61 0.24 23.69
C ALA A 185 7.16 0.12 24.21
N ILE A 186 6.18 -0.04 23.32
CA ILE A 186 4.75 -0.14 23.63
C ILE A 186 4.17 -1.47 23.11
N PRO A 187 4.28 -2.58 23.87
CA PRO A 187 3.92 -3.92 23.38
C PRO A 187 2.45 -4.04 22.97
N TYR A 188 1.54 -3.31 23.63
CA TYR A 188 0.12 -3.28 23.25
C TYR A 188 -0.09 -2.82 21.81
N ILE A 189 0.70 -1.87 21.32
CA ILE A 189 0.58 -1.35 19.95
C ILE A 189 1.12 -2.36 18.94
N MET A 190 2.22 -3.03 19.24
CA MET A 190 2.75 -4.12 18.39
C MET A 190 1.71 -5.24 18.20
N ASN A 191 0.98 -5.60 19.27
CA ASN A 191 -0.10 -6.59 19.21
C ASN A 191 -1.30 -6.08 18.36
N ILE A 192 -1.63 -4.79 18.44
CA ILE A 192 -2.69 -4.18 17.61
C ILE A 192 -2.28 -4.16 16.12
N ILE A 193 -1.03 -3.80 15.83
CA ILE A 193 -0.42 -3.78 14.49
C ILE A 193 -0.49 -5.18 13.87
N SER A 194 -0.06 -6.21 14.59
CA SER A 194 -0.11 -7.61 14.12
C SER A 194 -1.55 -8.10 13.94
N LEU A 195 -2.45 -7.82 14.89
CA LEU A 195 -3.87 -8.20 14.78
C LEU A 195 -4.54 -7.60 13.54
N ILE A 196 -4.35 -6.31 13.29
CA ILE A 196 -4.88 -5.65 12.10
C ILE A 196 -4.27 -6.24 10.83
N GLY A 197 -2.97 -6.56 10.83
CA GLY A 197 -2.29 -7.26 9.74
C GLY A 197 -2.90 -8.62 9.43
N VAL A 198 -3.17 -9.46 10.44
CA VAL A 198 -3.81 -10.78 10.22
C VAL A 198 -5.20 -10.62 9.60
N ILE A 199 -6.01 -9.72 10.14
CA ILE A 199 -7.38 -9.48 9.67
C ILE A 199 -7.36 -9.02 8.20
N THR A 200 -6.42 -8.17 7.82
CA THR A 200 -6.32 -7.65 6.44
C THR A 200 -5.82 -8.66 5.45
N VAL A 201 -4.89 -9.53 5.85
CA VAL A 201 -4.46 -10.69 5.06
C VAL A 201 -5.67 -11.53 4.69
N LEU A 202 -6.48 -11.92 5.69
CA LEU A 202 -7.65 -12.78 5.48
C LEU A 202 -8.73 -12.11 4.62
N LEU A 203 -9.09 -10.86 4.94
CA LEU A 203 -10.10 -10.12 4.19
C LEU A 203 -9.67 -9.87 2.74
N GLY A 204 -8.42 -9.47 2.52
CA GLY A 204 -7.90 -9.23 1.16
C GLY A 204 -7.90 -10.51 0.31
N ALA A 205 -7.46 -11.64 0.87
CA ALA A 205 -7.40 -12.90 0.16
C ALA A 205 -8.80 -13.42 -0.24
N THR A 206 -9.74 -13.41 0.69
CA THR A 206 -11.11 -13.89 0.44
C THR A 206 -11.87 -13.02 -0.56
N LEU A 207 -11.75 -11.69 -0.45
CA LEU A 207 -12.39 -10.75 -1.39
C LEU A 207 -11.79 -10.83 -2.80
N ALA A 208 -10.49 -11.11 -2.93
CA ALA A 208 -9.81 -11.25 -4.22
C ALA A 208 -10.37 -12.42 -5.05
N LEU A 209 -10.71 -13.55 -4.40
CA LEU A 209 -11.26 -14.75 -5.06
C LEU A 209 -12.63 -14.49 -5.71
N ALA A 210 -13.43 -13.61 -5.11
CA ALA A 210 -14.77 -13.31 -5.61
C ALA A 210 -14.78 -12.26 -6.75
N GLN A 211 -13.65 -11.61 -7.04
CA GLN A 211 -13.61 -10.55 -8.05
C GLN A 211 -13.62 -11.09 -9.47
N ARG A 212 -14.42 -10.45 -10.33
CA ARG A 212 -14.42 -10.68 -11.78
C ARG A 212 -13.58 -9.67 -12.56
N ASP A 213 -13.27 -8.54 -11.94
CA ASP A 213 -12.46 -7.48 -12.53
C ASP A 213 -10.98 -7.71 -12.24
N ILE A 214 -10.14 -7.69 -13.28
CA ILE A 214 -8.71 -7.98 -13.17
C ILE A 214 -7.98 -6.96 -12.28
N LYS A 215 -8.31 -5.67 -12.37
CA LYS A 215 -7.68 -4.62 -11.57
C LYS A 215 -8.11 -4.70 -10.11
N ARG A 216 -9.41 -4.91 -9.87
CA ARG A 216 -9.92 -5.04 -8.49
C ARG A 216 -9.38 -6.29 -7.80
N SER A 217 -9.23 -7.41 -8.52
CA SER A 217 -8.57 -8.61 -7.99
C SER A 217 -7.10 -8.34 -7.61
N LEU A 218 -6.37 -7.59 -8.45
CA LEU A 218 -5.00 -7.18 -8.15
C LEU A 218 -4.91 -6.22 -6.95
N ALA A 219 -5.92 -5.36 -6.75
CA ALA A 219 -6.02 -4.45 -5.59
C ALA A 219 -6.29 -5.20 -4.28
N TYR A 220 -7.22 -6.15 -4.26
CA TYR A 220 -7.43 -6.96 -3.04
C TYR A 220 -6.23 -7.85 -2.71
N SER A 221 -5.53 -8.35 -3.74
CA SER A 221 -4.27 -9.04 -3.51
C SER A 221 -3.09 -8.11 -3.18
N THR A 222 -3.19 -6.77 -3.31
CA THR A 222 -2.22 -5.89 -2.63
C THR A 222 -2.62 -5.70 -1.18
N MET A 223 -3.90 -5.50 -0.89
CA MET A 223 -4.43 -5.41 0.49
C MET A 223 -3.92 -6.57 1.36
N SER A 224 -4.00 -7.81 0.86
CA SER A 224 -3.49 -8.97 1.60
C SER A 224 -1.97 -8.96 1.77
N GLN A 225 -1.19 -8.63 0.73
CA GLN A 225 0.28 -8.59 0.78
C GLN A 225 0.81 -7.53 1.74
N LEU A 226 0.13 -6.38 1.84
CA LEU A 226 0.46 -5.35 2.82
C LEU A 226 0.08 -5.79 4.23
N GLY A 227 -1.01 -6.55 4.36
CA GLY A 227 -1.33 -7.21 5.61
C GLY A 227 -0.19 -8.12 6.10
N TYR A 228 0.48 -8.87 5.21
CA TYR A 228 1.66 -9.66 5.59
C TYR A 228 2.81 -8.78 6.05
N MET A 229 3.11 -7.70 5.33
CA MET A 229 4.16 -6.76 5.73
C MET A 229 3.83 -6.10 7.07
N MET A 230 2.55 -5.83 7.31
CA MET A 230 2.06 -5.22 8.53
C MET A 230 2.11 -6.18 9.72
N LEU A 231 1.76 -7.44 9.50
CA LEU A 231 1.92 -8.54 10.44
C LEU A 231 3.40 -8.71 10.82
N ALA A 232 4.29 -8.72 9.84
CA ALA A 232 5.73 -8.84 10.06
C ALA A 232 6.27 -7.69 10.92
N LEU A 233 5.85 -6.46 10.64
CA LEU A 233 6.20 -5.30 11.47
C LEU A 233 5.64 -5.42 12.90
N GLY A 234 4.42 -5.92 13.07
CA GLY A 234 3.80 -6.12 14.39
C GLY A 234 4.41 -7.24 15.22
N ILE A 235 5.06 -8.21 14.59
CA ILE A 235 5.85 -9.25 15.27
C ILE A 235 7.28 -8.76 15.58
N GLY A 236 7.71 -7.66 14.96
CA GLY A 236 9.06 -7.10 15.12
C GLY A 236 10.05 -7.51 14.02
N SER A 237 9.62 -8.28 13.02
CA SER A 237 10.43 -8.70 11.86
C SER A 237 10.50 -7.61 10.79
N TYR A 238 11.18 -6.51 11.11
CA TYR A 238 11.26 -5.36 10.22
C TYR A 238 12.06 -5.63 8.93
N ARG A 239 13.07 -6.52 9.01
CA ARG A 239 13.93 -6.86 7.86
C ARG A 239 13.12 -7.62 6.81
N ALA A 240 12.39 -8.64 7.23
CA ALA A 240 11.52 -9.41 6.35
C ALA A 240 10.43 -8.52 5.74
N ALA A 241 9.81 -7.64 6.54
CA ALA A 241 8.78 -6.70 6.05
C ALA A 241 9.30 -5.76 4.96
N LEU A 242 10.47 -5.13 5.15
CA LEU A 242 11.06 -4.21 4.17
C LEU A 242 11.56 -4.94 2.92
N PHE A 243 12.14 -6.13 3.09
CA PHE A 243 12.54 -6.96 1.95
C PHE A 243 11.33 -7.43 1.14
N HIS A 244 10.24 -7.83 1.81
CA HIS A 244 8.98 -8.15 1.16
C HIS A 244 8.41 -6.94 0.42
N LEU A 245 8.45 -5.74 1.00
CA LEU A 245 7.98 -4.50 0.36
C LEU A 245 8.68 -4.23 -0.98
N ILE A 246 9.99 -4.42 -1.06
CA ILE A 246 10.76 -4.22 -2.30
C ILE A 246 10.35 -5.25 -3.36
N THR A 247 10.33 -6.54 -2.99
CA THR A 247 10.00 -7.63 -3.92
C THR A 247 8.53 -7.58 -4.38
N HIS A 248 7.62 -7.21 -3.49
CA HIS A 248 6.22 -6.91 -3.77
C HIS A 248 6.07 -5.74 -4.76
N ALA A 249 6.82 -4.64 -4.56
CA ALA A 249 6.73 -3.48 -5.44
C ALA A 249 7.07 -3.82 -6.90
N TYR A 250 8.11 -4.64 -7.13
CA TYR A 250 8.45 -5.06 -8.49
C TYR A 250 7.42 -6.03 -9.09
N SER A 251 7.01 -7.06 -8.33
CA SER A 251 6.05 -8.04 -8.82
C SER A 251 4.66 -7.44 -9.09
N LYS A 252 4.17 -6.55 -8.22
CA LYS A 252 2.91 -5.83 -8.44
C LYS A 252 2.97 -4.81 -9.55
N ALA A 253 4.06 -4.06 -9.68
CA ALA A 253 4.23 -3.16 -10.80
C ALA A 253 4.14 -3.93 -12.12
N LEU A 254 4.80 -5.09 -12.19
CA LEU A 254 4.71 -5.97 -13.35
C LEU A 254 3.27 -6.40 -13.62
N LEU A 255 2.53 -6.88 -12.60
CA LEU A 255 1.17 -7.35 -12.78
C LEU A 255 0.19 -6.26 -13.17
N PHE A 256 0.27 -5.07 -12.57
CA PHE A 256 -0.61 -3.96 -12.94
C PHE A 256 -0.33 -3.45 -14.36
N LEU A 257 0.94 -3.29 -14.75
CA LEU A 257 1.28 -2.89 -16.12
C LEU A 257 0.90 -3.99 -17.13
N GLY A 258 1.11 -5.26 -16.78
CA GLY A 258 0.66 -6.41 -17.57
C GLY A 258 -0.87 -6.43 -17.73
N SER A 259 -1.62 -6.17 -16.65
CA SER A 259 -3.09 -6.06 -16.72
C SER A 259 -3.53 -4.91 -17.62
N GLY A 260 -2.80 -3.78 -17.61
CA GLY A 260 -3.05 -2.65 -18.50
C GLY A 260 -2.88 -3.03 -19.97
N SER A 261 -1.85 -3.82 -20.30
CA SER A 261 -1.62 -4.31 -21.66
C SER A 261 -2.74 -5.26 -22.12
N ILE A 262 -3.23 -6.12 -21.23
CA ILE A 262 -4.37 -7.01 -21.49
C ILE A 262 -5.64 -6.18 -21.73
N ILE A 263 -5.94 -5.21 -20.86
CA ILE A 263 -7.12 -4.35 -21.01
C ILE A 263 -7.08 -3.61 -22.35
N HIS A 264 -5.94 -3.03 -22.70
CA HIS A 264 -5.79 -2.30 -23.96
C HIS A 264 -5.97 -3.19 -25.20
N SER A 265 -5.52 -4.46 -25.14
CA SER A 265 -5.76 -5.43 -26.22
C SER A 265 -7.23 -5.87 -26.34
N MET A 266 -7.99 -5.81 -25.24
CA MET A 266 -9.40 -6.22 -25.19
C MET A 266 -10.35 -5.11 -25.62
N GLU A 267 -9.97 -3.84 -25.44
CA GLU A 267 -10.74 -2.65 -25.84
C GLU A 267 -11.26 -2.68 -27.29
N PRO A 268 -10.46 -3.02 -28.33
CA PRO A 268 -10.95 -3.06 -29.72
C PRO A 268 -11.93 -4.20 -29.99
N ILE A 269 -11.93 -5.27 -29.18
CA ILE A 269 -12.74 -6.47 -29.40
C ILE A 269 -14.08 -6.37 -28.65
N VAL A 270 -14.03 -5.94 -27.39
CA VAL A 270 -15.17 -5.99 -26.46
C VAL A 270 -15.74 -4.58 -26.17
N GLY A 271 -15.00 -3.54 -26.53
CA GLY A 271 -15.33 -2.13 -26.35
C GLY A 271 -14.68 -1.48 -25.12
N TYR A 272 -14.70 -0.15 -25.09
CA TYR A 272 -14.01 0.69 -24.10
C TYR A 272 -14.68 0.79 -22.72
N SER A 273 -15.81 0.12 -22.51
CA SER A 273 -16.50 0.13 -21.21
C SER A 273 -15.72 -0.71 -20.18
N PRO A 274 -15.34 -0.16 -19.01
CA PRO A 274 -14.60 -0.90 -17.98
C PRO A 274 -15.24 -2.23 -17.60
N ALA A 275 -16.57 -2.27 -17.47
CA ALA A 275 -17.33 -3.47 -17.13
C ALA A 275 -17.15 -4.64 -18.12
N LYS A 276 -16.68 -4.35 -19.34
CA LYS A 276 -16.39 -5.36 -20.37
C LYS A 276 -14.90 -5.60 -20.50
N SER A 277 -14.10 -4.56 -20.76
CA SER A 277 -12.67 -4.71 -21.05
C SER A 277 -11.84 -5.19 -19.86
N GLN A 278 -12.35 -5.05 -18.62
CA GLN A 278 -11.65 -5.46 -17.40
C GLN A 278 -12.19 -6.78 -16.83
N ASN A 279 -13.25 -7.34 -17.42
CA ASN A 279 -13.91 -8.55 -16.93
C ASN A 279 -13.15 -9.82 -17.38
N MET A 280 -12.60 -10.55 -16.41
CA MET A 280 -11.78 -11.74 -16.63
C MET A 280 -12.55 -12.88 -17.33
N VAL A 281 -13.88 -12.93 -17.21
CA VAL A 281 -14.73 -13.94 -17.90
C VAL A 281 -14.59 -13.84 -19.43
N LEU A 282 -14.26 -12.66 -19.95
CA LEU A 282 -14.13 -12.40 -21.38
C LEU A 282 -12.68 -12.55 -21.89
N MET A 283 -11.70 -12.81 -21.02
CA MET A 283 -10.26 -12.77 -21.34
C MET A 283 -9.66 -14.15 -21.69
N GLY A 284 -10.45 -15.08 -22.20
CA GLY A 284 -10.00 -16.43 -22.55
C GLY A 284 -9.08 -16.48 -23.77
N GLY A 285 -8.09 -17.38 -23.78
CA GLY A 285 -7.29 -17.69 -24.98
C GLY A 285 -6.21 -16.68 -25.38
N LEU A 286 -5.93 -15.67 -24.55
CA LEU A 286 -4.95 -14.60 -24.84
C LEU A 286 -3.49 -15.08 -24.98
N THR A 287 -3.19 -16.29 -24.53
CA THR A 287 -1.84 -16.85 -24.52
C THR A 287 -1.18 -16.93 -25.90
N LYS A 288 -1.97 -17.11 -26.96
CA LYS A 288 -1.49 -17.19 -28.35
C LYS A 288 -1.16 -15.82 -28.95
N TYR A 289 -1.87 -14.78 -28.51
CA TYR A 289 -1.82 -13.45 -29.14
C TYR A 289 -0.84 -12.50 -28.45
N MET A 290 -0.59 -12.69 -27.14
CA MET A 290 0.26 -11.79 -26.37
C MET A 290 1.34 -12.53 -25.54
N PRO A 291 2.27 -13.25 -26.20
CA PRO A 291 3.20 -14.16 -25.52
C PRO A 291 4.11 -13.45 -24.51
N ILE A 292 4.55 -12.22 -24.78
CA ILE A 292 5.42 -11.44 -23.88
C ILE A 292 4.66 -11.01 -22.62
N THR A 293 3.42 -10.54 -22.77
CA THR A 293 2.60 -10.14 -21.61
C THR A 293 2.22 -11.35 -20.78
N LYS A 294 1.95 -12.50 -21.42
CA LYS A 294 1.72 -13.77 -20.75
C LYS A 294 2.92 -14.17 -19.88
N THR A 295 4.12 -14.23 -20.46
CA THR A 295 5.31 -14.71 -19.72
C THR A 295 5.67 -13.78 -18.58
N THR A 296 5.64 -12.47 -18.81
CA THR A 296 5.92 -11.50 -17.76
C THR A 296 4.86 -11.57 -16.66
N PHE A 297 3.57 -11.49 -16.99
CA PHE A 297 2.48 -11.56 -16.01
C PHE A 297 2.54 -12.86 -15.20
N PHE A 298 2.81 -14.00 -15.86
CA PHE A 298 2.98 -15.29 -15.20
C PHE A 298 4.14 -15.29 -14.21
N LEU A 299 5.32 -14.77 -14.58
CA LEU A 299 6.45 -14.65 -13.65
C LEU A 299 6.13 -13.73 -12.46
N GLY A 300 5.37 -12.65 -12.69
CA GLY A 300 4.86 -11.79 -11.62
C GLY A 300 3.94 -12.55 -10.66
N THR A 301 3.04 -13.38 -11.19
CA THR A 301 2.15 -14.21 -10.36
C THR A 301 2.91 -15.26 -9.56
N LEU A 302 3.83 -15.99 -10.19
CA LEU A 302 4.65 -16.99 -9.51
C LEU A 302 5.48 -16.37 -8.38
N SER A 303 5.98 -15.15 -8.60
CA SER A 303 6.68 -14.40 -7.56
C SER A 303 5.75 -14.14 -6.38
N LEU A 304 4.57 -13.54 -6.58
CA LEU A 304 3.65 -13.25 -5.47
C LEU A 304 3.13 -14.49 -4.72
N CYS A 305 2.99 -15.62 -5.42
CA CYS A 305 2.67 -16.91 -4.80
C CYS A 305 3.82 -17.45 -3.93
N GLY A 306 5.01 -16.86 -4.00
CA GLY A 306 6.17 -17.30 -3.23
C GLY A 306 6.74 -18.62 -3.73
N ILE A 307 6.83 -18.83 -5.05
CA ILE A 307 7.37 -20.08 -5.60
C ILE A 307 8.91 -19.99 -5.73
N PRO A 308 9.69 -20.96 -5.22
CA PRO A 308 11.14 -21.03 -5.46
C PRO A 308 11.44 -21.13 -6.97
N PRO A 309 12.40 -20.38 -7.53
CA PRO A 309 13.47 -19.59 -6.90
C PRO A 309 13.21 -18.07 -6.83
N LEU A 310 11.96 -17.59 -6.93
CA LEU A 310 11.66 -16.16 -7.08
C LEU A 310 11.79 -15.38 -5.77
N ALA A 311 12.05 -14.07 -5.86
CA ALA A 311 12.46 -13.24 -4.72
C ALA A 311 11.43 -13.18 -3.57
N CYS A 312 10.14 -13.16 -3.89
CA CYS A 312 9.07 -13.11 -2.88
C CYS A 312 8.94 -14.40 -2.06
N PHE A 313 9.48 -15.54 -2.50
CA PHE A 313 9.52 -16.77 -1.69
C PHE A 313 10.30 -16.52 -0.39
N TRP A 314 11.53 -16.02 -0.53
CA TRP A 314 12.45 -15.78 0.59
C TRP A 314 11.86 -14.84 1.64
N SER A 315 11.21 -13.76 1.19
CA SER A 315 10.61 -12.80 2.11
C SER A 315 9.35 -13.34 2.79
N LYS A 316 8.52 -14.10 2.07
CA LYS A 316 7.27 -14.63 2.62
C LYS A 316 7.52 -15.78 3.59
N ASP A 317 8.48 -16.64 3.28
CA ASP A 317 8.89 -17.75 4.15
C ASP A 317 9.45 -17.26 5.49
N GLU A 318 10.28 -16.20 5.46
CA GLU A 318 10.80 -15.56 6.69
C GLU A 318 9.65 -14.99 7.56
N ILE A 319 8.69 -14.28 6.95
CA ILE A 319 7.51 -13.75 7.66
C ILE A 319 6.67 -14.88 8.27
N LEU A 320 6.46 -15.97 7.53
CA LEU A 320 5.70 -17.12 8.02
C LEU A 320 6.43 -17.81 9.18
N ASN A 321 7.73 -18.03 9.08
CA ASN A 321 8.53 -18.63 10.14
C ASN A 321 8.48 -17.78 11.43
N ASP A 322 8.66 -16.46 11.32
CA ASP A 322 8.56 -15.55 12.45
C ASP A 322 7.14 -15.52 13.04
N SER A 323 6.11 -15.67 12.21
CA SER A 323 4.72 -15.77 12.68
C SER A 323 4.47 -17.04 13.49
N TRP A 324 5.07 -18.17 13.12
CA TRP A 324 4.99 -19.43 13.89
C TRP A 324 5.63 -19.28 15.28
N LEU A 325 6.74 -18.55 15.37
CA LEU A 325 7.41 -18.27 16.64
C LEU A 325 6.60 -17.33 17.54
N TYR A 326 5.85 -16.39 16.96
CA TYR A 326 5.06 -15.42 17.71
C TYR A 326 3.72 -16.00 18.19
N SER A 327 2.90 -16.54 17.29
CA SER A 327 1.67 -17.24 17.69
C SER A 327 1.19 -18.23 16.62
N PRO A 328 0.77 -19.44 17.01
CA PRO A 328 0.36 -20.46 16.04
C PRO A 328 -0.92 -20.06 15.29
N ILE A 329 -1.82 -19.30 15.93
CA ILE A 329 -3.07 -18.85 15.30
C ILE A 329 -2.79 -17.88 14.14
N PHE A 330 -1.92 -16.90 14.36
CA PHE A 330 -1.56 -15.95 13.30
C PHE A 330 -0.83 -16.65 12.16
N ALA A 331 0.05 -17.59 12.49
CA ALA A 331 0.78 -18.38 11.52
C ALA A 331 -0.13 -19.26 10.65
N ILE A 332 -1.13 -19.92 11.26
CA ILE A 332 -2.10 -20.73 10.52
C ILE A 332 -2.87 -19.86 9.51
N ILE A 333 -3.36 -18.70 9.94
CA ILE A 333 -4.09 -17.78 9.06
C ILE A 333 -3.18 -17.32 7.92
N ALA A 334 -1.99 -16.83 8.26
CA ALA A 334 -1.00 -16.37 7.29
C ALA A 334 -0.59 -17.48 6.31
N PHE A 335 -0.46 -18.72 6.75
CA PHE A 335 -0.10 -19.86 5.91
C PHE A 335 -1.20 -20.21 4.90
N TYR A 336 -2.47 -20.25 5.33
CA TYR A 336 -3.59 -20.57 4.42
C TYR A 336 -3.84 -19.50 3.36
N THR A 337 -3.45 -18.26 3.63
CA THR A 337 -3.61 -17.13 2.71
C THR A 337 -2.39 -16.91 1.81
N ALA A 338 -1.32 -17.70 1.98
CA ALA A 338 -0.05 -17.50 1.26
C ALA A 338 -0.12 -18.07 -0.15
#